data_AF-A0A2K0VT93-F1
#
_entry.id   AF-A0A2K0VT93-F1
#
_cell.length_a   1.000
_cell.length_b   1.000
_cell.length_c   1.000
_cell.angle_alpha   90.00
_cell.angle_beta   90.00
_cell.angle_gamma   90.00
#
_symmetry.space_group_name_H-M   'P 1'
#
loop_
_entity.id
_entity.type
_entity.pdbx_description
1 polymer ?
#
loop_
_entity_poly.entity_id
_entity_poly.type
_entity_poly.pdbx_seq_one_letter_code
_entity_poly.pdbx_strand_id
1 'polypeptide(L)' 'MSPRSSIIDMNQKNSDKPTRAKKADQKSSVPGLMPEDVIECLGKFLAVVKAENSTDEDKKRARDAFLCSVDA' A
#
# COMPACT_ATOMS: atom_id res chain seq x y z
N MET A 1 -24.04 -46.98 -35.98
CA MET A 1 -23.62 -45.61 -36.36
C MET A 1 -23.90 -44.72 -35.17
N SER A 2 -22.87 -44.35 -34.40
CA SER A 2 -23.02 -43.46 -33.24
C SER A 2 -22.81 -42.01 -33.67
N PRO A 3 -23.71 -41.07 -33.34
CA PRO A 3 -23.41 -39.66 -33.47
C PRO A 3 -22.32 -39.27 -32.47
N ARG A 4 -21.30 -38.58 -32.97
CA ARG A 4 -20.35 -37.81 -32.18
C ARG A 4 -21.04 -36.56 -31.62
N SER A 5 -20.53 -36.13 -30.46
CA SER A 5 -20.54 -34.76 -29.97
C SER A 5 -21.84 -34.28 -29.33
N SER A 6 -21.78 -34.04 -28.03
CA SER A 6 -22.05 -32.71 -27.47
C SER A 6 -21.36 -32.61 -26.11
N ILE A 7 -20.57 -31.55 -26.02
CA ILE A 7 -19.65 -31.20 -24.95
C ILE A 7 -20.45 -31.03 -23.65
N ILE A 8 -19.93 -31.55 -22.55
CA ILE A 8 -20.47 -31.32 -21.20
C ILE A 8 -20.38 -29.82 -20.95
N ASP A 9 -21.52 -29.13 -20.94
CA ASP A 9 -21.66 -27.75 -20.51
C ASP A 9 -21.46 -27.72 -18.99
N MET A 10 -20.19 -27.77 -18.58
CA MET A 10 -19.80 -27.58 -17.20
C MET A 10 -19.94 -26.09 -16.93
N ASN A 11 -21.14 -25.72 -16.47
CA ASN A 11 -21.47 -24.40 -15.94
C ASN A 11 -20.60 -24.14 -14.71
N GLN A 12 -19.34 -23.79 -14.98
CA GLN A 12 -18.31 -23.49 -14.01
C GLN A 12 -18.67 -22.13 -13.45
N LYS A 13 -19.44 -22.16 -12.36
CA LYS A 13 -19.76 -21.00 -11.53
C LYS A 13 -18.50 -20.58 -10.79
N ASN A 14 -17.46 -20.17 -11.53
CA ASN A 14 -16.32 -19.51 -10.94
C ASN A 14 -16.77 -18.10 -10.63
N SER A 15 -17.08 -17.91 -9.36
CA SER A 15 -17.45 -16.64 -8.77
C SER A 15 -16.20 -15.76 -8.71
N ASP A 16 -15.66 -15.40 -9.87
CA ASP A 16 -14.66 -14.35 -9.99
C ASP A 16 -15.41 -13.02 -9.90
N LYS A 17 -15.82 -12.71 -8.68
CA LYS A 17 -16.04 -11.33 -8.30
C LYS A 17 -14.68 -10.67 -8.54
N PRO A 18 -14.53 -9.70 -9.45
CA PRO A 18 -13.40 -8.82 -9.32
C PRO A 18 -13.65 -8.14 -7.98
N THR A 19 -12.91 -8.55 -6.97
CA THR A 19 -12.67 -7.69 -5.81
C THR A 19 -11.94 -6.52 -6.44
N ARG A 20 -12.71 -5.55 -6.95
CA ARG A 20 -12.24 -4.23 -7.31
C ARG A 20 -11.45 -3.83 -6.08
N ALA A 21 -10.13 -3.85 -6.22
CA ALA A 21 -9.22 -3.41 -5.19
C ALA A 21 -9.85 -2.13 -4.66
N LYS A 22 -10.25 -2.14 -3.39
CA LYS A 22 -10.71 -0.93 -2.73
C LYS A 22 -9.57 0.04 -2.97
N LYS A 23 -9.75 0.98 -3.88
CA LYS A 23 -8.87 2.14 -3.96
C LYS A 23 -8.88 2.65 -2.54
N ALA A 24 -7.69 2.66 -1.92
CA ALA A 24 -7.51 3.21 -0.59
C ALA A 24 -8.36 4.47 -0.54
N ASP A 25 -9.30 4.46 0.40
CA ASP A 25 -10.25 5.55 0.64
C ASP A 25 -9.46 6.84 0.42
N GLN A 26 -9.81 7.59 -0.62
CA GLN A 26 -9.21 8.90 -0.85
C GLN A 26 -9.62 9.70 0.38
N LYS A 27 -8.72 9.70 1.36
CA LYS A 27 -8.86 10.43 2.60
C LYS A 27 -9.14 11.86 2.18
N SER A 28 -10.39 12.23 2.39
CA SER A 28 -10.88 13.59 2.29
C SER A 28 -9.80 14.48 2.90
N SER A 29 -9.16 15.27 2.07
CA SER A 29 -8.12 16.21 2.49
C SER A 29 -8.83 17.25 3.36
N VAL A 30 -8.85 16.99 4.66
CA VAL A 30 -9.22 17.99 5.66
C VAL A 30 -8.09 19.02 5.61
N PRO A 31 -8.37 20.29 5.29
CA PRO A 31 -7.32 21.30 5.20
C PRO A 31 -6.59 21.36 6.55
N GLY A 32 -5.30 21.02 6.56
CA GLY A 32 -4.47 21.03 7.77
C GLY A 32 -4.20 19.66 8.41
N LEU A 33 -4.81 18.56 7.94
CA LEU A 33 -4.33 17.22 8.30
C LEU A 33 -3.25 16.76 7.31
N MET A 34 -2.07 16.45 7.82
CA MET A 34 -1.06 15.71 7.06
C MET A 34 -1.65 14.36 6.61
N PRO A 35 -1.39 13.89 5.38
CA PRO A 35 -1.78 12.55 4.95
C PRO A 35 -1.28 11.48 5.94
N GLU A 36 -2.03 10.41 6.17
CA GLU A 36 -1.59 9.37 7.13
C GLU A 36 -0.23 8.78 6.77
N ASP A 37 0.07 8.65 5.47
CA ASP A 37 1.35 8.13 4.99
C ASP A 37 2.52 9.03 5.43
N VAL A 38 2.31 10.36 5.42
CA VAL A 38 3.31 11.33 5.89
C VAL A 38 3.46 11.25 7.41
N ILE A 39 2.37 11.05 8.15
CA ILE A 39 2.39 10.85 9.60
C ILE A 39 3.17 9.58 9.97
N GLU A 40 2.95 8.49 9.24
CA GLU A 40 3.66 7.23 9.43
C GLU A 40 5.17 7.39 9.15
N CYS A 41 5.53 8.01 8.03
CA CYS A 41 6.92 8.28 7.68
C CYS A 41 7.61 9.19 8.71
N LEU A 42 6.90 10.20 9.23
CA LEU A 42 7.43 11.08 10.27
C LEU A 42 7.66 10.32 11.59
N GLY A 43 6.74 9.41 11.95
CA GLY A 43 6.89 8.54 13.11
C GLY A 43 8.15 7.68 13.04
N LYS A 44 8.41 7.05 11.88
CA LYS A 44 9.61 6.24 11.63
C LYS A 44 10.89 7.08 11.73
N PHE A 45 10.89 8.28 11.15
CA PHE A 45 12.03 9.20 11.24
C PHE A 45 12.33 9.60 12.69
N LEU A 46 11.30 10.01 13.44
CA LEU A 46 11.46 10.43 14.84
C LEU A 46 11.92 9.29 15.75
N ALA A 47 11.52 8.04 15.46
CA ALA A 47 12.02 6.88 16.19
C ALA A 47 13.54 6.72 16.07
N VAL A 48 14.09 6.95 14.88
CA VAL A 48 15.55 6.93 14.66
C VAL A 48 16.22 8.11 15.37
N VAL A 49 15.70 9.33 15.21
CA VAL A 49 16.29 10.54 15.81
C VAL A 49 16.31 10.47 17.35
N LYS A 50 15.28 9.89 17.96
CA LYS A 50 15.16 9.76 19.43
C LYS A 50 15.87 8.53 19.99
N ALA A 51 16.34 7.62 19.15
CA ALA A 51 17.05 6.44 19.64
C ALA A 51 18.41 6.86 20.22
N GLU A 52 18.66 6.46 21.47
CA GLU A 52 19.86 6.82 22.24
C GLU A 52 21.16 6.36 21.57
N ASN A 53 21.09 5.28 20.81
CA ASN A 53 22.20 4.69 20.06
C ASN A 53 22.24 5.11 18.59
N SER A 54 21.38 6.03 18.15
CA SER A 54 21.37 6.49 16.75
C SER A 54 22.59 7.33 16.45
N THR A 55 23.36 6.90 15.46
CA THR A 55 24.46 7.68 14.92
C THR A 55 23.95 8.83 14.04
N ASP A 56 24.82 9.78 13.72
CA ASP A 56 24.46 10.87 12.81
C ASP A 56 24.23 10.38 11.36
N GLU A 57 24.90 9.30 10.96
CA GLU A 57 24.65 8.64 9.67
C GLU A 57 23.27 7.98 9.62
N ASP A 58 22.81 7.39 10.73
CA ASP A 58 21.46 6.81 10.82
C ASP A 58 20.38 7.90 10.69
N LYS A 59 20.59 9.04 11.37
CA LYS A 59 19.69 10.21 11.28
C LYS A 59 19.65 10.77 9.86
N LYS A 60 20.81 10.86 9.21
CA LYS A 60 20.92 11.31 7.82
C LYS A 60 20.19 10.38 6.88
N ARG A 61 20.40 9.07 6.98
CA ARG A 61 19.70 8.06 6.16
C ARG A 61 18.19 8.07 6.41
N ALA A 62 17.76 8.22 7.66
CA ALA A 62 16.34 8.31 8.01
C ALA A 62 15.69 9.60 7.45
N ARG A 63 16.43 10.71 7.45
CA ARG A 63 15.98 11.96 6.82
C ARG A 63 15.83 11.80 5.31
N ASP A 64 16.81 11.22 4.63
CA ASP A 64 16.77 11.01 3.18
C ASP A 64 15.60 10.09 2.79
N ALA A 65 15.38 9.02 3.55
CA ALA A 65 14.24 8.12 3.37
C ALA A 65 12.88 8.82 3.58
N PHE A 66 12.78 9.72 4.56
CA PHE A 66 11.59 10.53 4.80
C PHE A 66 11.31 11.46 3.61
N LEU A 67 12.33 12.16 3.10
CA LEU A 67 12.20 13.06 1.95
C LEU A 67 11.76 12.32 0.68
N CYS A 68 12.40 11.19 0.37
CA CYS A 68 11.99 10.35 -0.77
C CYS A 68 10.55 9.86 -0.67
N SER A 69 10.00 9.69 0.53
CA SER A 69 8.62 9.23 0.73
C SER A 69 7.59 10.36 0.58
N VAL A 70 8.01 11.63 0.63
CA VAL A 70 7.15 12.81 0.46
C VAL A 70 7.18 13.31 -0.99
N ASP A 71 8.27 13.09 -1.73
CA ASP A 71 8.43 13.51 -3.12
C ASP A 71 7.92 12.48 -4.17
N ALA A 72 7.57 11.25 -3.78
CA ALA A 72 7.12 10.16 -4.65
C ALA A 72 5.60 10.16 -4.92
#